data_AF-A0ABC8WSL0-F1
#
_entry.id   AF-A0ABC8WSL0-F1
#
_cell.length_a   1.000
_cell.length_b   1.000
_cell.length_c   1.000
_cell.angle_alpha   90.00
_cell.angle_beta   90.00
_cell.angle_gamma   90.00
#
_symmetry.space_group_name_H-M   'P 1'
#
loop_
_entity.id
_entity.type
_entity.pdbx_description
1 polymer ?
#
loop_
_entity_poly.entity_id
_entity_poly.type
_entity_poly.pdbx_seq_one_letter_code
_entity_poly.pdbx_strand_id
1 'polypeptide(L)'
;MAIPPPPRIAGGGGGRKPRVPPLPPARTLLTAFAAAAALAVLCLLSSSPAASLSGAWRSGASSGGKYLYWGGRVDCPGKHCGSCAGLGHQESSLRCALEEALFLGRTFVMPSRMCLSSVHNTKGVLQSSASSERRWEESSCAMESLYDIDQISRTVPVILDNSKTWHDIVSRSMKLEVGGVVHVQGISRGELKQNPLYSTALIINRTASPLAWFMECKDRKNRSSVMLSYTFLPSMPAKNLRDVANKMKEILGDYDAIHVRRGDLLKNRKDRFGVERSLHPHLDRDTHPEYIRKKIAKWIPPGRTLYIASNERTPGFFSPLSDRYKLAYSSNFSSILEPVIENNYQLFMVERLIMQGAKTFVKTMREFDSDLTLCDDPKKNTKVWQRPVYIDD
;
A
#
# COMPACT_ATOMS: atom_id res chain seq x y z
N MET A 1 25.58 -52.21 67.54
CA MET A 1 26.33 -53.06 66.58
C MET A 1 25.39 -53.41 65.44
N ALA A 2 25.86 -53.40 64.19
CA ALA A 2 24.98 -53.54 63.03
C ALA A 2 24.71 -55.01 62.64
N ILE A 3 23.44 -55.40 62.81
CA ILE A 3 22.60 -56.22 61.91
C ILE A 3 23.06 -57.67 61.55
N PRO A 4 22.32 -58.71 62.02
CA PRO A 4 22.30 -60.07 61.47
C PRO A 4 21.19 -60.28 60.37
N PRO A 5 21.08 -61.47 59.73
CA PRO A 5 20.56 -61.64 58.34
C PRO A 5 19.07 -62.10 58.20
N PRO A 6 18.52 -62.41 56.99
CA PRO A 6 17.06 -62.36 56.68
C PRO A 6 16.30 -63.71 56.62
N PRO A 7 14.94 -63.68 56.65
CA PRO A 7 14.05 -64.48 55.76
C PRO A 7 12.71 -63.76 55.39
N ARG A 8 11.77 -64.19 54.49
CA ARG A 8 11.70 -65.15 53.36
C ARG A 8 10.45 -64.88 52.46
N ILE A 9 10.60 -65.06 51.14
CA ILE A 9 9.68 -65.55 50.07
C ILE A 9 8.14 -65.42 50.20
N ALA A 10 7.54 -64.74 49.21
CA ALA A 10 6.30 -65.09 48.47
C ALA A 10 6.23 -64.27 47.15
N GLY A 11 5.50 -64.62 46.07
CA GLY A 11 4.84 -65.89 45.72
C GLY A 11 3.72 -65.76 44.65
N GLY A 12 3.95 -66.23 43.39
CA GLY A 12 2.91 -66.43 42.36
C GLY A 12 2.88 -65.43 41.18
N GLY A 13 2.66 -65.93 39.96
CA GLY A 13 2.51 -65.13 38.73
C GLY A 13 1.14 -65.29 38.06
N GLY A 14 0.85 -64.46 37.05
CA GLY A 14 -0.39 -64.56 36.25
C GLY A 14 -0.80 -63.24 35.60
N GLY A 15 -0.56 -63.09 34.30
CA GLY A 15 -0.82 -61.83 33.59
C GLY A 15 -2.30 -61.56 33.29
N ARG A 16 -2.69 -60.27 33.29
CA ARG A 16 -3.96 -59.78 32.72
C ARG A 16 -3.68 -58.64 31.73
N LYS A 17 -4.10 -58.82 30.47
CA LYS A 17 -4.12 -57.74 29.45
C LYS A 17 -5.21 -56.72 29.79
N PRO A 18 -5.02 -55.42 29.50
CA PRO A 18 -6.10 -54.43 29.61
C PRO A 18 -7.21 -54.72 28.59
N ARG A 19 -8.48 -54.58 29.01
CA ARG A 19 -9.65 -54.66 28.12
C ARG A 19 -9.81 -53.34 27.36
N VAL A 20 -9.91 -53.42 26.03
CA VAL A 20 -10.36 -52.32 25.17
C VAL A 20 -11.90 -52.32 25.15
N PRO A 21 -12.59 -51.17 25.27
CA PRO A 21 -14.04 -51.11 25.12
C PRO A 21 -14.49 -51.43 23.68
N PRO A 22 -15.70 -51.97 23.47
CA PRO A 22 -16.18 -52.31 22.13
C PRO A 22 -16.39 -51.07 21.25
N LEU A 23 -16.01 -51.18 19.98
CA LEU A 23 -16.32 -50.17 18.96
C LEU A 23 -17.85 -50.06 18.74
N PRO A 24 -18.39 -48.86 18.51
CA PRO A 24 -19.81 -48.69 18.21
C PRO A 24 -20.18 -49.36 16.89
N PRO A 25 -21.41 -49.88 16.74
CA PRO A 25 -21.83 -50.56 15.51
C PRO A 25 -21.81 -49.59 14.32
N ALA A 26 -21.41 -50.09 13.14
CA ALA A 26 -21.13 -49.27 11.94
C ALA A 26 -22.28 -48.33 11.52
N ARG A 27 -23.54 -48.66 11.86
CA ARG A 27 -24.71 -47.81 11.62
C ARG A 27 -24.61 -46.46 12.36
N THR A 28 -24.08 -46.42 13.57
CA THR A 28 -23.94 -45.19 14.37
C THR A 28 -22.84 -44.26 13.83
N LEU A 29 -21.80 -44.83 13.22
CA LEU A 29 -20.78 -44.08 12.50
C LEU A 29 -21.33 -43.49 11.20
N LEU A 30 -22.07 -44.27 10.40
CA LEU A 30 -22.72 -43.80 9.18
C LEU A 30 -23.70 -42.64 9.41
N THR A 31 -24.50 -42.68 10.49
CA THR A 31 -25.39 -41.56 10.84
C THR A 31 -24.63 -40.32 11.29
N ALA A 32 -23.53 -40.48 12.03
CA ALA A 32 -22.69 -39.36 12.46
C ALA A 32 -21.97 -38.69 11.27
N PHE A 33 -21.46 -39.48 10.32
CA PHE A 33 -20.87 -38.95 9.09
C PHE A 33 -21.90 -38.27 8.18
N ALA A 34 -23.12 -38.82 8.06
CA ALA A 34 -24.20 -38.19 7.29
C ALA A 34 -24.63 -36.85 7.91
N ALA A 35 -24.75 -36.77 9.24
CA ALA A 35 -25.08 -35.52 9.94
C ALA A 35 -23.96 -34.46 9.81
N ALA A 36 -22.70 -34.87 9.94
CA ALA A 36 -21.55 -33.98 9.75
C ALA A 36 -21.43 -33.49 8.30
N ALA A 37 -21.69 -34.35 7.31
CA ALA A 37 -21.72 -33.97 5.90
C ALA A 37 -22.89 -33.02 5.58
N ALA A 38 -24.08 -33.26 6.12
CA ALA A 38 -25.23 -32.36 5.95
C ALA A 38 -24.97 -30.98 6.57
N LEU A 39 -24.37 -30.92 7.77
CA LEU A 39 -23.95 -29.66 8.39
C LEU A 39 -22.84 -28.96 7.60
N ALA A 40 -21.86 -29.71 7.06
CA ALA A 40 -20.82 -29.14 6.19
C ALA A 40 -21.42 -28.57 4.90
N VAL A 41 -22.40 -29.24 4.28
CA VAL A 41 -23.11 -28.73 3.10
C VAL A 41 -23.96 -27.50 3.43
N LEU A 42 -24.67 -27.47 4.57
CA LEU A 42 -25.37 -26.25 5.01
C LEU A 42 -24.39 -25.09 5.29
N CYS A 43 -23.24 -25.35 5.90
CA CYS A 43 -22.19 -24.36 6.09
C CYS A 43 -21.64 -23.85 4.75
N LEU A 44 -21.38 -24.72 3.77
CA LEU A 44 -20.89 -24.33 2.44
C LEU A 44 -21.94 -23.54 1.63
N LEU A 45 -23.23 -23.88 1.76
CA LEU A 45 -24.33 -23.14 1.13
C LEU A 45 -24.58 -21.78 1.80
N SER A 46 -24.35 -21.65 3.11
CA SER A 46 -24.48 -20.39 3.85
C SER A 46 -23.21 -19.52 3.84
N SER A 47 -22.05 -20.06 3.47
CA SER A 47 -20.78 -19.33 3.32
C SER A 47 -20.36 -19.16 1.85
N SER A 48 -21.33 -18.82 0.99
CA SER A 48 -21.06 -18.22 -0.32
C SER A 48 -20.99 -16.68 -0.19
N PRO A 49 -19.81 -16.04 -0.22
CA PRO A 49 -19.70 -14.58 -0.19
C PRO A 49 -20.00 -13.93 -1.56
N ALA A 50 -20.58 -14.68 -2.49
CA ALA A 50 -20.70 -14.35 -3.91
C ALA A 50 -22.15 -14.24 -4.40
N ALA A 51 -23.10 -13.80 -3.57
CA ALA A 51 -24.51 -13.68 -3.95
C ALA A 51 -25.33 -12.59 -3.20
N SER A 52 -24.82 -11.34 -3.07
CA SER A 52 -25.70 -10.20 -2.70
C SER A 52 -25.24 -8.78 -3.09
N LEU A 53 -24.01 -8.57 -3.59
CA LEU A 53 -23.46 -7.21 -3.83
C LEU A 53 -23.41 -6.75 -5.30
N SER A 54 -23.98 -7.51 -6.24
CA SER A 54 -23.98 -7.17 -7.67
C SER A 54 -25.21 -6.38 -8.16
N GLY A 55 -26.23 -6.17 -7.32
CA GLY A 55 -27.56 -5.72 -7.78
C GLY A 55 -27.96 -4.25 -7.58
N ALA A 56 -27.34 -3.50 -6.66
CA ALA A 56 -27.96 -2.27 -6.11
C ALA A 56 -27.24 -0.94 -6.41
N TRP A 57 -26.15 -0.93 -7.19
CA TRP A 57 -25.30 0.26 -7.40
C TRP A 57 -25.21 0.70 -8.87
N ARG A 58 -26.13 0.23 -9.73
CA ARG A 58 -26.44 0.84 -11.03
C ARG A 58 -27.78 1.55 -10.91
N SER A 59 -27.87 2.75 -11.50
CA SER A 59 -28.98 3.73 -11.36
C SER A 59 -29.30 4.16 -9.91
N GLY A 60 -28.35 4.84 -9.26
CA GLY A 60 -28.54 5.54 -7.98
C GLY A 60 -28.79 7.06 -8.09
N ALA A 61 -29.21 7.56 -9.26
CA ALA A 61 -29.45 8.99 -9.50
C ALA A 61 -30.81 9.47 -8.92
N SER A 62 -31.11 9.16 -7.65
CA SER A 62 -32.36 9.57 -6.99
C SER A 62 -32.32 9.52 -5.45
N SER A 63 -31.50 10.35 -4.82
CA SER A 63 -31.82 11.13 -3.60
C SER A 63 -30.65 12.07 -3.34
N GLY A 64 -30.86 13.25 -2.75
CA GLY A 64 -29.83 14.30 -2.66
C GLY A 64 -28.55 13.85 -1.96
N GLY A 65 -27.55 13.44 -2.76
CA GLY A 65 -26.29 12.88 -2.27
C GLY A 65 -25.54 13.87 -1.39
N LYS A 66 -24.81 13.36 -0.39
CA LYS A 66 -24.00 14.15 0.52
C LYS A 66 -22.52 14.03 0.15
N TYR A 67 -21.81 15.15 0.15
CA TYR A 67 -20.45 15.25 -0.37
C TYR A 67 -19.43 15.57 0.72
N LEU A 68 -18.22 15.07 0.55
CA LEU A 68 -17.04 15.44 1.33
C LEU A 68 -15.95 15.94 0.36
N TYR A 69 -15.55 17.19 0.52
CA TYR A 69 -14.51 17.85 -0.29
C TYR A 69 -13.36 18.27 0.61
N TRP A 70 -12.13 18.02 0.17
CA TRP A 70 -10.89 18.30 0.93
C TRP A 70 -10.01 19.39 0.29
N GLY A 71 -10.45 19.98 -0.82
CA GLY A 71 -9.64 20.87 -1.66
C GLY A 71 -9.19 20.20 -2.97
N GLY A 72 -9.06 20.98 -4.04
CA GLY A 72 -8.77 20.49 -5.40
C GLY A 72 -7.32 20.07 -5.67
N ARG A 73 -6.52 19.89 -4.63
CA ARG A 73 -5.16 19.35 -4.70
C ARG A 73 -4.89 18.59 -3.40
N VAL A 74 -4.29 17.40 -3.47
CA VAL A 74 -3.91 16.64 -2.27
C VAL A 74 -2.96 17.47 -1.40
N ASP A 75 -3.22 17.52 -0.09
CA ASP A 75 -2.51 18.35 0.89
C ASP A 75 -2.61 19.88 0.70
N CYS A 76 -3.60 20.37 -0.07
CA CYS A 76 -4.06 21.77 -0.05
C CYS A 76 -5.40 21.93 0.68
N PRO A 77 -5.65 23.04 1.41
CA PRO A 77 -4.65 23.99 1.94
C PRO A 77 -3.80 23.36 3.07
N GLY A 78 -2.48 23.28 2.90
CA GLY A 78 -1.61 22.60 3.85
C GLY A 78 -0.13 22.69 3.48
N LYS A 79 0.75 21.98 4.20
CA LYS A 79 2.21 22.06 4.06
C LYS A 79 2.72 21.84 2.63
N HIS A 80 2.05 20.95 1.90
CA HIS A 80 2.44 20.56 0.54
C HIS A 80 1.63 21.28 -0.56
N CYS A 81 0.92 22.36 -0.21
CA CYS A 81 0.13 23.10 -1.18
C CYS A 81 0.99 23.96 -2.13
N GLY A 82 2.10 24.53 -1.63
CA GLY A 82 3.10 25.21 -2.46
C GLY A 82 4.27 24.32 -2.89
N SER A 83 4.32 23.04 -2.48
CA SER A 83 5.43 22.14 -2.80
C SER A 83 5.00 20.67 -2.76
N CYS A 84 5.21 19.95 -3.86
CA CYS A 84 4.59 18.65 -4.03
C CYS A 84 5.38 17.49 -3.42
N ALA A 85 4.71 16.72 -2.56
CA ALA A 85 5.26 15.52 -1.94
C ALA A 85 5.31 14.34 -2.95
N GLY A 86 6.17 13.36 -2.71
CA GLY A 86 6.23 12.14 -3.54
C GLY A 86 4.94 11.31 -3.47
N LEU A 87 4.65 10.51 -4.51
CA LEU A 87 3.37 9.79 -4.68
C LEU A 87 2.90 9.05 -3.41
N GLY A 88 3.76 8.29 -2.74
CA GLY A 88 3.39 7.54 -1.52
C GLY A 88 2.92 8.39 -0.32
N HIS A 89 3.29 9.68 -0.29
CA HIS A 89 2.76 10.65 0.67
C HIS A 89 1.35 11.08 0.25
N GLN A 90 1.19 11.48 -1.02
CA GLN A 90 -0.10 11.90 -1.57
C GLN A 90 -1.12 10.74 -1.53
N GLU A 91 -0.71 9.49 -1.77
CA GLU A 91 -1.55 8.28 -1.56
C GLU A 91 -2.00 8.13 -0.10
N SER A 92 -1.10 8.39 0.87
CA SER A 92 -1.46 8.31 2.29
C SER A 92 -2.52 9.36 2.67
N SER A 93 -2.43 10.56 2.08
CA SER A 93 -3.38 11.66 2.24
C SER A 93 -4.71 11.39 1.52
N LEU A 94 -4.66 10.97 0.25
CA LEU A 94 -5.83 10.64 -0.55
C LEU A 94 -6.62 9.48 0.07
N ARG A 95 -5.94 8.44 0.56
CA ARG A 95 -6.59 7.33 1.28
C ARG A 95 -7.27 7.81 2.56
N CYS A 96 -6.70 8.74 3.32
CA CYS A 96 -7.35 9.31 4.50
C CYS A 96 -8.68 10.01 4.15
N ALA A 97 -8.71 10.82 3.10
CA ALA A 97 -9.94 11.46 2.64
C ALA A 97 -11.00 10.45 2.16
N LEU A 98 -10.57 9.38 1.46
CA LEU A 98 -11.44 8.26 1.07
C LEU A 98 -11.98 7.47 2.27
N GLU A 99 -11.14 7.18 3.27
CA GLU A 99 -11.55 6.52 4.52
C GLU A 99 -12.59 7.33 5.30
N GLU A 100 -12.45 8.66 5.32
CA GLU A 100 -13.42 9.52 5.98
C GLU A 100 -14.73 9.65 5.20
N ALA A 101 -14.69 9.75 3.86
CA ALA A 101 -15.89 9.70 3.03
C ALA A 101 -16.66 8.40 3.24
N LEU A 102 -15.96 7.26 3.27
CA LEU A 102 -16.51 5.94 3.58
C LEU A 102 -17.10 5.89 5.00
N PHE A 103 -16.40 6.41 6.00
CA PHE A 103 -16.88 6.47 7.38
C PHE A 103 -18.16 7.31 7.53
N LEU A 104 -18.25 8.43 6.81
CA LEU A 104 -19.38 9.36 6.84
C LEU A 104 -20.55 8.95 5.92
N GLY A 105 -20.36 7.96 5.04
CA GLY A 105 -21.37 7.59 4.03
C GLY A 105 -21.58 8.69 2.99
N ARG A 106 -20.51 9.38 2.58
CA ARG A 106 -20.52 10.52 1.66
C ARG A 106 -19.80 10.18 0.36
N THR A 107 -20.20 10.83 -0.73
CA THR A 107 -19.41 10.83 -1.98
C THR A 107 -18.19 11.71 -1.79
N PHE A 108 -17.00 11.16 -2.03
CA PHE A 108 -15.76 11.93 -2.01
C PHE A 108 -15.62 12.72 -3.30
N VAL A 109 -15.35 14.01 -3.16
CA VAL A 109 -14.99 14.90 -4.27
C VAL A 109 -13.48 14.88 -4.39
N MET A 110 -12.98 14.03 -5.29
CA MET A 110 -11.57 13.77 -5.50
C MET A 110 -10.94 14.86 -6.38
N PRO A 111 -9.71 15.32 -6.09
CA PRO A 111 -8.95 16.15 -7.00
C PRO A 111 -8.83 15.51 -8.37
N SER A 112 -9.20 16.21 -9.44
CA SER A 112 -9.02 15.78 -10.83
C SER A 112 -7.55 15.69 -11.25
N ARG A 113 -6.63 16.25 -10.44
CA ARG A 113 -5.18 16.26 -10.72
C ARG A 113 -4.35 15.84 -9.50
N MET A 114 -3.28 15.10 -9.76
CA MET A 114 -2.25 14.70 -8.79
C MET A 114 -0.97 15.47 -9.05
N CYS A 115 -0.29 15.98 -8.01
CA CYS A 115 0.94 16.75 -8.24
C CYS A 115 2.17 15.86 -8.49
N LEU A 116 2.99 16.24 -9.45
CA LEU A 116 4.27 15.63 -9.78
C LEU A 116 5.38 16.34 -9.01
N SER A 117 5.98 15.65 -8.03
CA SER A 117 7.11 16.19 -7.26
C SER A 117 8.34 16.37 -8.15
N SER A 118 8.87 17.58 -8.24
CA SER A 118 10.05 17.92 -9.05
C SER A 118 11.30 17.09 -8.70
N VAL A 119 11.43 16.68 -7.43
CA VAL A 119 12.50 15.78 -6.92
C VAL A 119 12.43 14.38 -7.54
N HIS A 120 11.26 13.97 -8.03
CA HIS A 120 11.00 12.65 -8.58
C HIS A 120 10.66 12.65 -10.08
N ASN A 121 10.45 13.82 -10.71
CA ASN A 121 10.02 13.93 -12.10
C ASN A 121 11.01 14.68 -13.02
N THR A 122 12.29 14.72 -12.67
CA THR A 122 13.34 15.39 -13.46
C THR A 122 13.77 14.58 -14.69
N LYS A 123 12.86 14.31 -15.64
CA LYS A 123 13.26 14.22 -17.05
C LYS A 123 13.43 15.66 -17.55
N GLY A 124 14.51 15.95 -18.28
CA GLY A 124 14.94 17.31 -18.56
C GLY A 124 13.91 18.15 -19.30
N VAL A 125 13.29 19.11 -18.59
CA VAL A 125 12.47 20.19 -19.16
C VAL A 125 12.91 21.50 -18.50
N LEU A 126 12.98 22.55 -19.32
CA LEU A 126 13.60 23.85 -19.03
C LEU A 126 12.89 24.62 -17.92
N GLN A 127 13.62 25.50 -17.23
CA GLN A 127 13.04 26.48 -16.32
C GLN A 127 12.19 27.50 -17.11
N SER A 128 10.87 27.51 -16.91
CA SER A 128 9.97 28.53 -17.43
C SER A 128 9.60 29.54 -16.32
N SER A 129 9.57 30.84 -16.66
CA SER A 129 9.16 31.93 -15.78
C SER A 129 7.63 32.12 -15.78
N ALA A 130 6.89 31.05 -15.47
CA ALA A 130 5.43 31.02 -15.55
C ALA A 130 4.72 31.41 -14.24
N SER A 131 3.45 31.80 -14.35
CA SER A 131 2.56 32.03 -13.20
C SER A 131 2.31 30.76 -12.38
N SER A 132 1.88 30.92 -11.12
CA SER A 132 1.66 29.81 -10.17
C SER A 132 0.65 28.75 -10.66
N GLU A 133 -0.30 29.12 -11.51
CA GLU A 133 -1.30 28.20 -12.08
C GLU A 133 -0.75 27.39 -13.25
N ARG A 134 -0.12 28.04 -14.24
CA ARG A 134 0.54 27.34 -15.36
C ARG A 134 1.63 26.38 -14.86
N ARG A 135 2.41 26.83 -13.87
CA ARG A 135 3.40 25.99 -13.19
C ARG A 135 2.79 24.75 -12.53
N TRP A 136 1.54 24.82 -12.04
CA TRP A 136 0.83 23.66 -11.50
C TRP A 136 0.38 22.71 -12.61
N GLU A 137 -0.14 23.21 -13.72
CA GLU A 137 -0.56 22.40 -14.86
C GLU A 137 0.62 21.58 -15.42
N GLU A 138 1.76 22.22 -15.61
CA GLU A 138 3.04 21.60 -16.03
C GLU A 138 3.62 20.63 -14.98
N SER A 139 3.29 20.80 -13.69
CA SER A 139 3.75 19.95 -12.58
C SER A 139 2.67 19.06 -11.97
N SER A 140 1.64 18.71 -12.75
CA SER A 140 0.61 17.76 -12.33
C SER A 140 0.15 16.86 -13.49
N CYS A 141 -0.45 15.72 -13.15
CA CYS A 141 -1.09 14.82 -14.11
C CYS A 141 -2.57 14.63 -13.75
N ALA A 142 -3.39 14.16 -14.70
CA ALA A 142 -4.77 13.81 -14.42
C ALA A 142 -4.83 12.65 -13.42
N MET A 143 -5.77 12.69 -12.46
CA MET A 143 -5.95 11.60 -11.49
C MET A 143 -6.29 10.28 -12.19
N GLU A 144 -7.05 10.36 -13.28
CA GLU A 144 -7.44 9.24 -14.15
C GLU A 144 -6.27 8.63 -14.95
N SER A 145 -5.17 9.38 -15.18
CA SER A 145 -3.98 8.81 -15.83
C SER A 145 -3.06 8.06 -14.85
N LEU A 146 -3.40 8.08 -13.56
CA LEU A 146 -2.79 7.27 -12.50
C LEU A 146 -3.74 6.17 -12.01
N TYR A 147 -4.99 6.49 -11.70
CA TYR A 147 -5.92 5.59 -11.01
C TYR A 147 -7.20 5.30 -11.79
N ASP A 148 -7.73 4.10 -11.60
CA ASP A 148 -9.04 3.67 -12.10
C ASP A 148 -10.15 4.16 -11.14
N ILE A 149 -10.75 5.30 -11.46
CA ILE A 149 -11.77 5.96 -10.63
C ILE A 149 -13.03 5.12 -10.51
N ASP A 150 -13.42 4.38 -11.56
CA ASP A 150 -14.55 3.45 -11.53
C ASP A 150 -14.27 2.28 -10.58
N GLN A 151 -13.04 1.76 -10.55
CA GLN A 151 -12.64 0.69 -9.63
C GLN A 151 -12.60 1.17 -8.17
N ILE A 152 -12.10 2.40 -7.91
CA ILE A 152 -12.18 3.03 -6.58
C ILE A 152 -13.65 3.22 -6.15
N SER A 153 -14.51 3.64 -7.10
CA SER A 153 -15.94 3.93 -6.87
C SER A 153 -16.76 2.71 -6.45
N ARG A 154 -16.25 1.48 -6.63
CA ARG A 154 -16.85 0.25 -6.10
C ARG A 154 -16.71 0.09 -4.59
N THR A 155 -15.84 0.85 -3.95
CA THR A 155 -15.61 0.79 -2.49
C THR A 155 -15.96 2.10 -1.79
N VAL A 156 -15.60 3.24 -2.39
CA VAL A 156 -15.93 4.58 -1.87
C VAL A 156 -16.51 5.39 -3.02
N PRO A 157 -17.75 5.91 -2.96
CA PRO A 157 -18.29 6.69 -4.07
C PRO A 157 -17.42 7.93 -4.33
N VAL A 158 -16.96 8.12 -5.58
CA VAL A 158 -16.10 9.24 -5.98
C VAL A 158 -16.72 9.99 -7.15
N ILE A 159 -16.57 11.33 -7.13
CA ILE A 159 -16.65 12.18 -8.33
C ILE A 159 -15.41 13.07 -8.39
N LEU A 160 -15.01 13.50 -9.58
CA LEU A 160 -13.89 14.44 -9.74
C LEU A 160 -14.36 15.89 -9.57
N ASP A 161 -13.49 16.73 -9.02
CA ASP A 161 -13.72 18.17 -8.78
C ASP A 161 -13.81 19.05 -10.04
N ASN A 162 -13.55 18.50 -11.22
CA ASN A 162 -13.76 19.14 -12.52
C ASN A 162 -15.02 18.61 -13.25
N SER A 163 -15.78 17.70 -12.64
CA SER A 163 -16.96 17.10 -13.26
C SER A 163 -18.14 18.08 -13.34
N LYS A 164 -18.93 18.00 -14.42
CA LYS A 164 -20.18 18.77 -14.57
C LYS A 164 -21.10 18.58 -13.36
N THR A 165 -21.24 17.32 -12.90
CA THR A 165 -21.98 16.94 -11.71
C THR A 165 -21.55 17.76 -10.48
N TRP A 166 -20.24 17.90 -10.24
CA TRP A 166 -19.75 18.70 -9.11
C TRP A 166 -20.05 20.19 -9.28
N HIS A 167 -19.87 20.74 -10.48
CA HIS A 167 -20.22 22.14 -10.75
C HIS A 167 -21.72 22.43 -10.52
N ASP A 168 -22.61 21.51 -10.89
CA ASP A 168 -24.05 21.61 -10.64
C ASP A 168 -24.37 21.51 -9.14
N ILE A 169 -23.69 20.63 -8.40
CA ILE A 169 -23.81 20.48 -6.93
C ILE A 169 -23.41 21.79 -6.23
N VAL A 170 -22.25 22.37 -6.57
CA VAL A 170 -21.78 23.63 -5.99
C VAL A 170 -22.71 24.78 -6.35
N SER A 171 -23.15 24.87 -7.60
CA SER A 171 -24.09 25.89 -8.07
C SER A 171 -25.45 25.83 -7.36
N ARG A 172 -25.86 24.65 -6.90
CA ARG A 172 -27.05 24.43 -6.06
C ARG A 172 -26.77 24.70 -4.59
N SER A 173 -25.62 24.30 -4.04
CA SER A 173 -25.31 24.48 -2.62
C SER A 173 -25.20 25.96 -2.23
N MET A 174 -24.70 26.81 -3.13
CA MET A 174 -24.63 28.27 -2.94
C MET A 174 -26.00 28.95 -2.92
N LYS A 175 -27.07 28.26 -3.35
CA LYS A 175 -28.47 28.76 -3.32
C LYS A 175 -29.23 28.29 -2.07
N LEU A 176 -28.60 27.50 -1.20
CA LEU A 176 -29.20 27.02 0.04
C LEU A 176 -28.73 27.90 1.20
N GLU A 177 -29.63 28.73 1.74
CA GLU A 177 -29.33 29.65 2.85
C GLU A 177 -28.85 28.95 4.12
N VAL A 178 -29.29 27.70 4.34
CA VAL A 178 -28.89 26.87 5.49
C VAL A 178 -28.51 25.47 5.02
N GLY A 179 -27.39 24.93 5.53
CA GLY A 179 -26.98 23.54 5.32
C GLY A 179 -26.40 23.20 3.94
N GLY A 180 -26.26 24.16 3.02
CA GLY A 180 -25.65 23.95 1.70
C GLY A 180 -24.17 23.55 1.77
N VAL A 181 -23.37 24.35 2.46
CA VAL A 181 -21.94 24.10 2.67
C VAL A 181 -21.59 24.35 4.13
N VAL A 182 -20.88 23.43 4.77
CA VAL A 182 -20.27 23.64 6.10
C VAL A 182 -18.76 23.52 5.99
N HIS A 183 -18.06 24.53 6.49
CA HIS A 183 -16.59 24.55 6.53
C HIS A 183 -16.12 23.99 7.87
N VAL A 184 -15.22 22.99 7.85
CA VAL A 184 -14.77 22.31 9.07
C VAL A 184 -13.24 22.19 9.12
N GLN A 185 -12.66 22.47 10.29
CA GLN A 185 -11.23 22.36 10.57
C GLN A 185 -11.03 21.81 11.98
N GLY A 186 -10.14 20.83 12.17
CA GLY A 186 -9.88 20.21 13.49
C GLY A 186 -11.03 19.35 14.06
N ILE A 187 -12.19 19.31 13.40
CA ILE A 187 -13.34 18.51 13.81
C ILE A 187 -13.10 17.02 13.53
N SER A 188 -13.37 16.16 14.52
CA SER A 188 -13.18 14.70 14.40
C SER A 188 -14.22 14.06 13.46
N ARG A 189 -13.85 12.98 12.76
CA ARG A 189 -14.81 12.24 11.91
C ARG A 189 -16.03 11.71 12.67
N GLY A 190 -15.89 11.40 13.96
CA GLY A 190 -17.00 10.98 14.82
C GLY A 190 -18.01 12.12 15.04
N GLU A 191 -17.52 13.31 15.33
CA GLU A 191 -18.35 14.51 15.48
C GLU A 191 -19.02 14.92 14.15
N LEU A 192 -18.30 14.85 13.03
CA LEU A 192 -18.88 15.06 11.68
C LEU A 192 -20.04 14.10 11.37
N LYS A 193 -20.04 12.90 11.97
CA LYS A 193 -21.08 11.88 11.80
C LYS A 193 -22.26 12.08 12.75
N GLN A 194 -22.00 12.53 13.98
CA GLN A 194 -23.00 12.58 15.06
C GLN A 194 -23.70 13.95 15.17
N ASN A 195 -22.98 15.05 14.98
CA ASN A 195 -23.53 16.40 15.13
C ASN A 195 -24.46 16.74 13.95
N PRO A 196 -25.75 17.05 14.17
CA PRO A 196 -26.70 17.40 13.11
C PRO A 196 -26.23 18.53 12.19
N LEU A 197 -25.45 19.49 12.70
CA LEU A 197 -24.88 20.60 11.92
C LEU A 197 -24.03 20.11 10.74
N TYR A 198 -23.28 19.02 10.93
CA TYR A 198 -22.38 18.45 9.92
C TYR A 198 -23.00 17.25 9.21
N SER A 199 -23.73 16.39 9.93
CA SER A 199 -24.27 15.15 9.38
C SER A 199 -25.41 15.39 8.39
N THR A 200 -26.16 16.50 8.53
CA THR A 200 -27.22 16.89 7.60
C THR A 200 -26.73 17.66 6.37
N ALA A 201 -25.63 18.42 6.49
CA ALA A 201 -25.15 19.32 5.46
C ALA A 201 -24.89 18.65 4.10
N LEU A 202 -25.25 19.31 3.00
CA LEU A 202 -25.06 18.81 1.64
C LEU A 202 -23.57 18.62 1.34
N ILE A 203 -22.75 19.65 1.56
CA ILE A 203 -21.30 19.61 1.36
C ILE A 203 -20.59 19.84 2.71
N ILE A 204 -19.75 18.89 3.14
CA ILE A 204 -18.70 19.17 4.12
C ILE A 204 -17.47 19.60 3.34
N ASN A 205 -17.09 20.87 3.47
CA ASN A 205 -15.84 21.42 2.97
C ASN A 205 -14.80 21.34 4.10
N ARG A 206 -13.94 20.33 4.02
CA ARG A 206 -12.93 20.04 5.03
C ARG A 206 -11.66 20.82 4.71
N THR A 207 -11.37 21.82 5.55
CA THR A 207 -10.08 22.50 5.51
C THR A 207 -9.00 21.48 5.81
N ALA A 208 -8.08 21.33 4.87
CA ALA A 208 -6.96 20.43 5.04
C ALA A 208 -6.07 20.81 6.23
N SER A 209 -5.42 19.79 6.79
CA SER A 209 -4.48 19.95 7.90
C SER A 209 -3.36 20.94 7.51
N PRO A 210 -2.93 21.85 8.40
CA PRO A 210 -1.74 22.67 8.15
C PRO A 210 -0.47 21.83 7.95
N LEU A 211 -0.54 20.54 8.31
CA LEU A 211 0.47 19.53 8.04
C LEU A 211 0.15 18.76 6.73
N ALA A 212 -0.70 17.74 6.76
CA ALA A 212 -1.07 16.93 5.58
C ALA A 212 -2.39 16.19 5.87
N TRP A 213 -3.20 15.84 4.87
CA TRP A 213 -4.52 15.23 5.08
C TRP A 213 -4.45 13.97 5.97
N PHE A 214 -3.44 13.11 5.77
CA PHE A 214 -3.25 11.90 6.58
C PHE A 214 -3.04 12.15 8.08
N MET A 215 -2.80 13.40 8.50
CA MET A 215 -2.66 13.79 9.90
C MET A 215 -4.01 13.79 10.65
N GLU A 216 -5.12 14.02 9.95
CA GLU A 216 -6.46 14.00 10.55
C GLU A 216 -6.91 12.55 10.84
N CYS A 217 -6.58 11.60 9.95
CA CYS A 217 -6.85 10.17 10.17
C CYS A 217 -5.82 9.46 11.08
N LYS A 218 -5.01 10.21 11.85
CA LYS A 218 -3.75 9.69 12.42
C LYS A 218 -3.87 9.06 13.81
N ASP A 219 -5.03 8.52 14.19
CA ASP A 219 -5.10 7.54 15.29
C ASP A 219 -4.50 6.19 14.87
N ARG A 220 -3.18 6.21 14.67
CA ARG A 220 -2.37 5.04 14.29
C ARG A 220 -2.15 4.06 15.45
N LYS A 221 -2.60 4.40 16.67
CA LYS A 221 -2.57 3.47 17.80
C LYS A 221 -3.71 2.46 17.67
N ASN A 222 -4.89 2.92 17.27
CA ASN A 222 -6.02 2.05 17.02
C ASN A 222 -6.05 1.56 15.55
N ARG A 223 -5.35 0.46 15.24
CA ARG A 223 -5.37 -0.14 13.89
C ARG A 223 -6.77 -0.58 13.41
N SER A 224 -7.73 -0.84 14.32
CA SER A 224 -9.12 -1.15 13.95
C SER A 224 -9.89 0.05 13.39
N SER A 225 -9.34 1.26 13.53
CA SER A 225 -9.93 2.50 13.01
C SER A 225 -9.65 2.74 11.51
N VAL A 226 -8.76 1.94 10.91
CA VAL A 226 -8.39 1.95 9.49
C VAL A 226 -9.45 1.17 8.71
N MET A 227 -10.02 1.80 7.68
CA MET A 227 -11.09 1.21 6.85
C MET A 227 -10.60 0.76 5.48
N LEU A 228 -9.51 1.35 4.97
CA LEU A 228 -8.91 0.99 3.68
C LEU A 228 -7.49 0.48 3.86
N SER A 229 -7.19 -0.68 3.26
CA SER A 229 -5.84 -1.24 3.25
C SER A 229 -4.80 -0.23 2.75
N TYR A 230 -3.56 -0.33 3.25
CA TYR A 230 -2.41 0.41 2.69
C TYR A 230 -2.15 0.05 1.22
N THR A 231 -2.65 -1.12 0.76
CA THR A 231 -2.59 -1.56 -0.63
C THR A 231 -3.74 -1.04 -1.51
N PHE A 232 -4.75 -0.35 -0.94
CA PHE A 232 -5.96 0.04 -1.69
C PHE A 232 -5.63 0.86 -2.95
N LEU A 233 -5.07 2.06 -2.81
CA LEU A 233 -4.67 2.88 -3.97
C LEU A 233 -3.62 2.17 -4.88
N PRO A 234 -2.57 1.52 -4.34
CA PRO A 234 -1.67 0.68 -5.14
C PRO A 234 -2.34 -0.46 -5.93
N SER A 235 -3.56 -0.88 -5.59
CA SER A 235 -4.34 -1.91 -6.30
C SER A 235 -5.38 -1.36 -7.29
N MET A 236 -5.54 -0.03 -7.35
CA MET A 236 -6.42 0.65 -8.32
C MET A 236 -5.69 1.49 -9.40
N PRO A 237 -4.52 1.09 -9.96
CA PRO A 237 -3.88 1.84 -11.03
C PRO A 237 -4.73 1.81 -12.30
N ALA A 238 -4.63 2.86 -13.12
CA ALA A 238 -5.39 3.04 -14.36
C ALA A 238 -5.23 1.86 -15.33
N LYS A 239 -6.26 1.61 -16.15
CA LYS A 239 -6.34 0.41 -17.01
C LYS A 239 -5.13 0.26 -17.94
N ASN A 240 -4.71 1.35 -18.60
CA ASN A 240 -3.53 1.36 -19.48
C ASN A 240 -2.25 0.94 -18.73
N LEU A 241 -2.04 1.41 -17.49
CA LEU A 241 -0.90 1.02 -16.64
C LEU A 241 -0.94 -0.47 -16.28
N ARG A 242 -2.13 -1.02 -16.01
CA ARG A 242 -2.31 -2.47 -15.79
C ARG A 242 -2.03 -3.28 -17.06
N ASP A 243 -2.52 -2.81 -18.21
CA ASP A 243 -2.35 -3.50 -19.49
C ASP A 243 -0.87 -3.58 -19.90
N VAL A 244 -0.08 -2.50 -19.74
CA VAL A 244 1.38 -2.56 -20.01
C VAL A 244 2.12 -3.40 -18.98
N ALA A 245 1.76 -3.32 -17.70
CA ALA A 245 2.36 -4.16 -16.67
C ALA A 245 2.10 -5.66 -16.91
N ASN A 246 0.92 -6.02 -17.43
CA ASN A 246 0.62 -7.40 -17.79
C ASN A 246 1.48 -7.88 -18.97
N LYS A 247 1.60 -7.09 -20.04
CA LYS A 247 2.50 -7.40 -21.17
C LYS A 247 3.96 -7.57 -20.74
N MET A 248 4.46 -6.70 -19.85
CA MET A 248 5.81 -6.84 -19.30
C MET A 248 5.98 -8.16 -18.52
N LYS A 249 4.99 -8.55 -17.70
CA LYS A 249 5.02 -9.82 -16.95
C LYS A 249 5.00 -11.05 -17.89
N GLU A 250 4.22 -11.00 -18.96
CA GLU A 250 4.21 -12.05 -19.99
C GLU A 250 5.59 -12.24 -20.63
N ILE A 251 6.31 -11.15 -20.92
CA ILE A 251 7.66 -11.19 -21.48
C ILE A 251 8.70 -11.62 -20.42
N LEU A 252 8.53 -11.24 -19.15
CA LEU A 252 9.42 -11.64 -18.04
C LEU A 252 9.30 -13.13 -17.68
N GLY A 253 8.11 -13.74 -17.86
CA GLY A 253 7.85 -15.14 -17.53
C GLY A 253 7.80 -15.40 -16.02
N ASP A 254 8.54 -16.41 -15.54
CA ASP A 254 8.79 -16.61 -14.10
C ASP A 254 10.01 -15.79 -13.66
N TYR A 255 9.76 -14.76 -12.85
CA TYR A 255 10.78 -13.81 -12.38
C TYR A 255 10.61 -13.47 -10.90
N ASP A 256 11.70 -12.97 -10.32
CA ASP A 256 11.73 -12.35 -9.00
C ASP A 256 12.06 -10.86 -9.16
N ALA A 257 11.78 -10.06 -8.13
CA ALA A 257 12.03 -8.62 -8.16
C ALA A 257 12.78 -8.13 -6.93
N ILE A 258 13.66 -7.15 -7.13
CA ILE A 258 14.21 -6.32 -6.06
C ILE A 258 13.87 -4.84 -6.28
N HIS A 259 13.56 -4.14 -5.19
CA HIS A 259 13.49 -2.69 -5.15
C HIS A 259 14.69 -2.13 -4.42
N VAL A 260 15.48 -1.27 -5.08
CA VAL A 260 16.71 -0.70 -4.53
C VAL A 260 16.64 0.82 -4.51
N ARG A 261 16.35 1.39 -3.34
CA ARG A 261 16.24 2.85 -3.12
C ARG A 261 17.52 3.40 -2.50
N ARG A 262 18.38 3.97 -3.34
CA ARG A 262 19.69 4.54 -2.97
C ARG A 262 19.71 6.06 -3.11
N GLY A 263 19.47 6.58 -4.32
CA GLY A 263 19.87 7.94 -4.70
C GLY A 263 19.30 9.11 -3.88
N ASP A 264 18.13 8.96 -3.25
CA ASP A 264 17.54 10.01 -2.40
C ASP A 264 17.81 9.82 -0.89
N LEU A 265 18.27 8.64 -0.49
CA LEU A 265 18.52 8.22 0.90
C LEU A 265 20.02 8.22 1.25
N LEU A 266 20.91 7.99 0.29
CA LEU A 266 22.37 8.11 0.47
C LEU A 266 22.76 9.59 0.64
N LYS A 267 22.58 10.09 1.87
CA LYS A 267 22.85 11.47 2.27
C LYS A 267 23.70 11.46 3.55
N ASN A 268 25.01 11.57 3.38
CA ASN A 268 25.93 11.74 4.49
C ASN A 268 26.04 13.23 4.86
N ARG A 269 26.29 13.51 6.14
CA ARG A 269 26.73 14.82 6.63
C ARG A 269 27.91 14.64 7.56
N LYS A 270 28.83 15.61 7.62
CA LYS A 270 29.88 15.63 8.64
C LYS A 270 29.32 16.23 9.93
N ASP A 271 29.68 15.66 11.08
CA ASP A 271 29.41 16.26 12.39
C ASP A 271 30.48 17.32 12.76
N ARG A 272 30.37 17.91 13.95
CA ARG A 272 31.30 18.94 14.45
C ARG A 272 32.76 18.46 14.60
N PHE A 273 33.01 17.16 14.50
CA PHE A 273 34.34 16.55 14.55
C PHE A 273 34.80 16.05 13.17
N GLY A 274 34.09 16.42 12.09
CA GLY A 274 34.39 16.01 10.72
C GLY A 274 33.96 14.58 10.37
N VAL A 275 33.37 13.83 11.31
CA VAL A 275 33.01 12.42 11.12
C VAL A 275 31.74 12.32 10.28
N GLU A 276 31.74 11.48 9.26
CA GLU A 276 30.54 11.22 8.45
C GLU A 276 29.44 10.54 9.25
N ARG A 277 28.21 10.98 8.98
CA ARG A 277 26.98 10.44 9.57
C ARG A 277 25.91 10.24 8.50
N SER A 278 25.18 9.13 8.61
CA SER A 278 24.00 8.81 7.80
C SER A 278 22.76 8.63 8.69
N LEU A 279 21.57 8.80 8.12
CA LEU A 279 20.29 8.36 8.70
C LEU A 279 19.97 6.88 8.39
N HIS A 280 20.76 6.29 7.50
CA HIS A 280 20.67 4.92 7.02
C HIS A 280 22.08 4.31 7.04
N PRO A 281 22.61 3.92 8.23
CA PRO A 281 24.01 3.56 8.38
C PRO A 281 24.43 2.35 7.53
N HIS A 282 23.55 1.36 7.33
CA HIS A 282 23.88 0.14 6.57
C HIS A 282 23.50 0.21 5.08
N LEU A 283 22.70 1.20 4.67
CA LEU A 283 22.05 1.22 3.35
C LEU A 283 23.03 1.12 2.18
N ASP A 284 24.17 1.80 2.24
CA ASP A 284 25.12 1.81 1.11
C ASP A 284 25.72 0.43 0.88
N ARG A 285 26.29 -0.16 1.94
CA ARG A 285 26.80 -1.54 1.97
C ARG A 285 25.74 -2.54 1.54
N ASP A 286 24.61 -2.57 2.23
CA ASP A 286 23.57 -3.60 2.05
C ASP A 286 22.91 -3.58 0.66
N THR A 287 23.06 -2.47 -0.08
CA THR A 287 22.55 -2.32 -1.44
C THR A 287 23.64 -2.26 -2.53
N HIS A 288 24.89 -2.54 -2.18
CA HIS A 288 25.97 -2.76 -3.15
C HIS A 288 25.87 -4.21 -3.73
N PRO A 289 26.19 -4.47 -5.00
CA PRO A 289 25.86 -5.73 -5.69
C PRO A 289 26.30 -7.01 -4.99
N GLU A 290 27.50 -7.07 -4.40
CA GLU A 290 28.00 -8.26 -3.70
C GLU A 290 27.21 -8.57 -2.43
N TYR A 291 26.73 -7.56 -1.70
CA TYR A 291 25.87 -7.74 -0.53
C TYR A 291 24.44 -8.09 -0.94
N ILE A 292 23.88 -7.45 -1.97
CA ILE A 292 22.61 -7.86 -2.58
C ILE A 292 22.68 -9.35 -2.96
N ARG A 293 23.74 -9.75 -3.67
CA ARG A 293 23.98 -11.14 -4.12
C ARG A 293 24.04 -12.11 -2.94
N LYS A 294 24.78 -11.80 -1.86
CA LYS A 294 24.82 -12.57 -0.61
C LYS A 294 23.42 -12.68 0.03
N LYS A 295 22.67 -11.57 0.09
CA LYS A 295 21.38 -11.47 0.78
C LYS A 295 20.30 -12.25 0.06
N ILE A 296 20.09 -12.00 -1.24
CA ILE A 296 18.96 -12.56 -1.99
C ILE A 296 19.13 -14.04 -2.35
N ALA A 297 20.36 -14.57 -2.36
CA ALA A 297 20.62 -15.99 -2.60
C ALA A 297 19.96 -16.93 -1.57
N LYS A 298 19.49 -16.40 -0.43
CA LYS A 298 18.68 -17.12 0.57
C LYS A 298 17.25 -17.43 0.10
N TRP A 299 16.77 -16.74 -0.93
CA TRP A 299 15.37 -16.80 -1.40
C TRP A 299 15.26 -17.01 -2.91
N ILE A 300 16.20 -16.46 -3.69
CA ILE A 300 16.21 -16.46 -5.15
C ILE A 300 17.38 -17.34 -5.64
N PRO A 301 17.11 -18.54 -6.18
CA PRO A 301 18.12 -19.39 -6.80
C PRO A 301 18.85 -18.72 -7.99
N PRO A 302 20.12 -19.09 -8.26
CA PRO A 302 20.83 -18.62 -9.45
C PRO A 302 20.17 -19.10 -10.75
N GLY A 303 20.45 -18.39 -11.85
CA GLY A 303 19.90 -18.62 -13.19
C GLY A 303 18.53 -17.98 -13.45
N ARG A 304 17.87 -17.47 -12.41
CA ARG A 304 16.52 -16.86 -12.49
C ARG A 304 16.54 -15.44 -13.03
N THR A 305 15.40 -15.00 -13.57
CA THR A 305 15.17 -13.63 -14.02
C THR A 305 14.95 -12.72 -12.81
N LEU A 306 15.72 -11.63 -12.72
CA LEU A 306 15.67 -10.67 -11.63
C LEU A 306 15.34 -9.28 -12.17
N TYR A 307 14.11 -8.81 -11.94
CA TYR A 307 13.70 -7.46 -12.24
C TYR A 307 14.21 -6.49 -11.17
N ILE A 308 14.88 -5.41 -11.58
CA ILE A 308 15.46 -4.42 -10.68
C ILE A 308 14.78 -3.06 -10.87
N ALA A 309 13.94 -2.67 -9.90
CA ALA A 309 13.42 -1.30 -9.79
C ALA A 309 14.36 -0.47 -8.90
N SER A 310 14.95 0.61 -9.42
CA SER A 310 15.90 1.41 -8.65
C SER A 310 15.93 2.89 -9.04
N ASN A 311 16.33 3.73 -8.07
CA ASN A 311 16.71 5.13 -8.30
C ASN A 311 18.23 5.39 -8.14
N GLU A 312 19.04 4.33 -8.23
CA GLU A 312 20.48 4.46 -8.45
C GLU A 312 20.75 5.18 -9.77
N ARG A 313 21.76 6.05 -9.80
CA ARG A 313 22.09 6.93 -10.94
C ARG A 313 23.28 6.44 -11.73
N THR A 314 24.14 5.63 -11.12
CA THR A 314 25.36 5.09 -11.72
C THR A 314 24.99 4.04 -12.79
N PRO A 315 25.27 4.29 -14.08
CA PRO A 315 24.95 3.32 -15.13
C PRO A 315 25.67 2.00 -14.89
N GLY A 316 24.97 0.88 -15.09
CA GLY A 316 25.55 -0.45 -14.91
C GLY A 316 25.88 -0.83 -13.47
N PHE A 317 25.51 -0.05 -12.44
CA PHE A 317 25.83 -0.34 -11.03
C PHE A 317 25.47 -1.77 -10.60
N PHE A 318 24.34 -2.31 -11.07
CA PHE A 318 23.89 -3.67 -10.74
C PHE A 318 24.45 -4.77 -11.67
N SER A 319 25.31 -4.45 -12.64
CA SER A 319 25.86 -5.44 -13.57
C SER A 319 26.59 -6.63 -12.91
N PRO A 320 27.25 -6.53 -11.74
CA PRO A 320 27.86 -7.69 -11.07
C PRO A 320 26.85 -8.73 -10.54
N LEU A 321 25.54 -8.46 -10.62
CA LEU A 321 24.50 -9.46 -10.37
C LEU A 321 24.31 -10.42 -11.56
N SER A 322 24.79 -10.06 -12.76
CA SER A 322 24.63 -10.88 -13.97
C SER A 322 25.37 -12.22 -13.93
N ASP A 323 26.43 -12.33 -13.12
CA ASP A 323 27.14 -13.57 -12.79
C ASP A 323 26.21 -14.69 -12.26
N ARG A 324 25.04 -14.33 -11.72
CA ARG A 324 24.09 -15.28 -11.13
C ARG A 324 22.64 -15.12 -11.58
N TYR A 325 22.23 -14.00 -12.14
CA TYR A 325 20.82 -13.72 -12.45
C TYR A 325 20.67 -13.08 -13.83
N LYS A 326 19.56 -13.38 -14.53
CA LYS A 326 19.22 -12.71 -15.79
C LYS A 326 18.57 -11.37 -15.45
N LEU A 327 19.31 -10.28 -15.59
CA LEU A 327 18.87 -8.96 -15.13
C LEU A 327 17.85 -8.35 -16.08
N ALA A 328 16.78 -7.79 -15.53
CA ALA A 328 15.76 -7.05 -16.27
C ALA A 328 15.47 -5.69 -15.59
N TYR A 329 15.21 -4.68 -16.40
CA TYR A 329 14.95 -3.30 -16.00
C TYR A 329 13.78 -2.74 -16.80
N SER A 330 13.17 -1.64 -16.35
CA SER A 330 12.12 -0.94 -17.11
C SER A 330 12.59 -0.51 -18.51
N SER A 331 13.86 -0.15 -18.68
CA SER A 331 14.47 0.19 -19.98
C SER A 331 14.51 -0.96 -20.99
N ASN A 332 14.35 -2.22 -20.58
CA ASN A 332 14.21 -3.34 -21.53
C ASN A 332 12.82 -3.37 -22.22
N PHE A 333 11.86 -2.55 -21.76
CA PHE A 333 10.47 -2.54 -22.22
C PHE A 333 10.03 -1.19 -22.81
N SER A 334 10.98 -0.34 -23.22
CA SER A 334 10.71 1.01 -23.75
C SER A 334 9.62 1.05 -24.82
N SER A 335 9.60 0.13 -25.78
CA SER A 335 8.59 0.06 -26.85
C SER A 335 7.15 -0.18 -26.36
N ILE A 336 6.96 -0.66 -25.13
CA ILE A 336 5.66 -0.89 -24.50
C ILE A 336 5.33 0.23 -23.50
N LEU A 337 6.36 0.83 -22.88
CA LEU A 337 6.23 1.89 -21.88
C LEU A 337 6.08 3.28 -22.50
N GLU A 338 6.90 3.65 -23.48
CA GLU A 338 6.92 4.99 -24.08
C GLU A 338 5.56 5.47 -24.63
N PRO A 339 4.70 4.61 -25.23
CA PRO A 339 3.37 5.03 -25.68
C PRO A 339 2.35 5.31 -24.55
N VAL A 340 2.70 5.04 -23.28
CA VAL A 340 1.77 5.06 -22.13
C VAL A 340 2.30 5.87 -20.94
N ILE A 341 3.62 6.01 -20.81
CA ILE A 341 4.29 6.66 -19.67
C ILE A 341 4.71 8.09 -20.03
N GLU A 342 3.89 9.05 -19.59
CA GLU A 342 4.12 10.49 -19.73
C GLU A 342 5.01 11.03 -18.60
N ASN A 343 4.96 10.41 -17.41
CA ASN A 343 5.65 10.90 -16.22
C ASN A 343 6.14 9.77 -15.28
N ASN A 344 7.04 10.11 -14.35
CA ASN A 344 7.67 9.12 -13.47
C ASN A 344 6.71 8.51 -12.43
N TYR A 345 5.53 9.08 -12.17
CA TYR A 345 4.54 8.45 -11.28
C TYR A 345 3.86 7.27 -11.97
N GLN A 346 3.49 7.41 -13.25
CA GLN A 346 2.98 6.31 -14.06
C GLN A 346 4.01 5.17 -14.16
N LEU A 347 5.28 5.50 -14.41
CA LEU A 347 6.36 4.49 -14.42
C LEU A 347 6.43 3.73 -13.10
N PHE A 348 6.48 4.47 -11.98
CA PHE A 348 6.53 3.88 -10.64
C PHE A 348 5.29 3.04 -10.29
N MET A 349 4.11 3.37 -10.83
CA MET A 349 2.90 2.55 -10.69
C MET A 349 2.97 1.26 -11.51
N VAL A 350 3.53 1.29 -12.72
CA VAL A 350 3.83 0.06 -13.48
C VAL A 350 4.89 -0.79 -12.77
N GLU A 351 6.00 -0.21 -12.32
CA GLU A 351 7.03 -0.95 -11.60
C GLU A 351 6.50 -1.60 -10.31
N ARG A 352 5.58 -0.94 -9.59
CA ARG A 352 4.85 -1.55 -8.47
C ARG A 352 4.04 -2.78 -8.88
N LEU A 353 3.35 -2.74 -10.01
CA LEU A 353 2.61 -3.90 -10.54
C LEU A 353 3.55 -5.05 -10.97
N ILE A 354 4.75 -4.74 -11.49
CA ILE A 354 5.79 -5.74 -11.77
C ILE A 354 6.28 -6.36 -10.47
N MET A 355 6.63 -5.55 -9.47
CA MET A 355 7.10 -6.05 -8.16
C MET A 355 6.04 -6.87 -7.42
N GLN A 356 4.76 -6.52 -7.54
CA GLN A 356 3.63 -7.30 -6.98
C GLN A 356 3.37 -8.62 -7.73
N GLY A 357 3.73 -8.72 -9.01
CA GLY A 357 3.59 -9.93 -9.82
C GLY A 357 4.76 -10.92 -9.71
N ALA A 358 5.85 -10.53 -9.02
CA ALA A 358 7.04 -11.34 -8.88
C ALA A 358 6.83 -12.53 -7.93
N LYS A 359 7.50 -13.65 -8.18
CA LYS A 359 7.46 -14.84 -7.31
C LYS A 359 8.06 -14.55 -5.93
N THR A 360 9.21 -13.90 -5.91
CA THR A 360 9.84 -13.33 -4.71
C THR A 360 10.02 -11.83 -4.91
N PHE A 361 9.62 -11.03 -3.93
CA PHE A 361 9.86 -9.58 -3.94
C PHE A 361 10.67 -9.17 -2.70
N VAL A 362 11.85 -8.58 -2.92
CA VAL A 362 12.74 -8.08 -1.86
C VAL A 362 12.81 -6.55 -1.91
N LYS A 363 12.48 -5.89 -0.80
CA LYS A 363 12.47 -4.43 -0.68
C LYS A 363 13.81 -3.90 -0.17
N THR A 364 14.10 -2.62 -0.39
CA THR A 364 15.25 -1.95 0.24
C THR A 364 15.18 -1.99 1.77
N MET A 365 14.03 -1.60 2.32
CA MET A 365 13.78 -1.37 3.76
C MET A 365 12.46 -2.03 4.15
N ARG A 366 12.32 -2.44 5.42
CA ARG A 366 11.09 -3.04 5.96
C ARG A 366 9.94 -2.03 5.99
N GLU A 367 8.77 -2.43 5.51
CA GLU A 367 7.49 -1.72 5.70
C GLU A 367 6.54 -2.52 6.60
N PHE A 368 6.50 -3.83 6.39
CA PHE A 368 5.67 -4.80 7.10
C PHE A 368 6.52 -5.96 7.65
N ASP A 369 6.01 -6.67 8.65
CA ASP A 369 6.75 -7.71 9.35
C ASP A 369 7.07 -8.92 8.43
N SER A 370 6.24 -9.16 7.42
CA SER A 370 6.42 -10.19 6.39
C SER A 370 7.35 -9.80 5.22
N ASP A 371 7.87 -8.57 5.17
CA ASP A 371 8.73 -8.15 4.06
C ASP A 371 10.10 -8.84 4.08
N LEU A 372 10.56 -9.29 2.91
CA LEU A 372 11.96 -9.58 2.65
C LEU A 372 12.71 -8.27 2.38
N THR A 373 13.88 -8.08 3.00
CA THR A 373 14.62 -6.82 2.93
C THR A 373 16.11 -7.00 2.60
N LEU A 374 16.64 -6.03 1.86
CA LEU A 374 18.08 -5.90 1.59
C LEU A 374 18.80 -5.31 2.82
N CYS A 375 18.35 -4.13 3.27
CA CYS A 375 18.95 -3.41 4.37
C CYS A 375 18.51 -3.98 5.74
N ASP A 376 19.46 -4.01 6.68
CA ASP A 376 19.22 -4.40 8.08
C ASP A 376 18.81 -3.22 8.99
N ASP A 377 18.74 -2.00 8.46
CA ASP A 377 18.22 -0.84 9.19
C ASP A 377 16.78 -1.09 9.70
N PRO A 378 16.50 -0.94 11.01
CA PRO A 378 15.23 -1.34 11.60
C PRO A 378 14.04 -0.45 11.18
N LYS A 379 14.30 0.70 10.55
CA LYS A 379 13.29 1.66 10.09
C LYS A 379 13.78 2.40 8.85
N LYS A 380 12.83 2.77 7.97
CA LYS A 380 13.01 3.73 6.87
C LYS A 380 13.62 5.10 7.24
N ASN A 381 13.79 5.40 8.53
CA ASN A 381 14.57 6.51 9.08
C ASN A 381 14.78 6.23 10.57
N THR A 382 16.03 6.13 11.02
CA THR A 382 16.37 5.91 12.44
C THR A 382 16.06 7.12 13.32
N LYS A 383 15.88 8.31 12.71
CA LYS A 383 15.85 9.66 13.30
C LYS A 383 17.15 10.08 14.01
N VAL A 384 18.19 9.26 13.92
CA VAL A 384 19.46 9.46 14.63
C VAL A 384 20.60 9.32 13.63
N TRP A 385 21.47 10.33 13.60
CA TRP A 385 22.61 10.37 12.69
C TRP A 385 23.75 9.50 13.23
N GLN A 386 23.98 8.36 12.58
CA GLN A 386 24.91 7.30 13.01
C GLN A 386 26.11 7.24 12.06
N ARG A 387 27.23 6.60 12.46
CA ARG A 387 28.33 6.35 11.53
C ARG A 387 27.86 5.38 10.44
N PRO A 388 28.15 5.63 9.15
CA PRO A 388 27.93 4.63 8.10
C PRO A 388 28.73 3.36 8.36
N VAL A 389 28.23 2.23 7.88
CA VAL A 389 28.85 0.91 7.93
C VAL A 389 29.10 0.46 6.49
N TYR A 390 30.36 0.24 6.13
CA TYR A 390 30.78 -0.04 4.76
C TYR A 390 31.27 -1.49 4.53
N ILE A 391 31.48 -2.25 5.60
CA ILE A 391 31.99 -3.64 5.59
C ILE A 391 31.13 -4.56 6.46
N ASP A 392 31.31 -5.86 6.31
CA ASP A 392 30.91 -6.84 7.33
C ASP A 392 31.89 -6.71 8.52
N ASP A 393 31.37 -6.67 9.76
CA ASP A 393 32.15 -6.82 11.01
C ASP A 393 32.33 -8.31 11.36
#